data_AF-U5QKI5-F1
#
_entry.id   AF-U5QKI5-F1
#
_cell.length_a   1.000
_cell.length_b   1.000
_cell.length_c   1.000
_cell.angle_alpha   90.00
_cell.angle_beta   90.00
_cell.angle_gamma   90.00
#
_symmetry.space_group_name_H-M   'P 1'
#
loop_
_entity.id
_entity.type
_entity.pdbx_description
1 polymer ?
#
loop_
_entity_poly.entity_id
_entity_poly.type
_entity_poly.pdbx_seq_one_letter_code
_entity_poly.pdbx_strand_id
1 'polypeptide(L)'
;MSSGVTSEATMSRLTIEVTEQQHQSIKAMAALQGLSIKEYVLARLLDEPDNTAKLQQLREKIALASASIAAGKGLAYSNGETLAQDVIARGEQRLNRDS
;
A
#
# COMPACT_ATOMS: atom_id res chain seq x y z
N MET A 1 -51.25 3.68 26.33
CA MET A 1 -50.00 4.46 26.12
C MET A 1 -48.84 3.52 26.38
N SER A 2 -48.33 2.86 25.33
CA SER A 2 -47.17 1.98 25.45
C SER A 2 -46.25 2.30 24.28
N SER A 3 -45.33 3.23 24.51
CA SER A 3 -44.35 3.64 23.52
C SER A 3 -43.20 2.65 23.56
N GLY A 4 -43.18 1.71 22.60
CA GLY A 4 -41.98 0.97 22.26
C GLY A 4 -41.01 1.91 21.56
N VAL A 5 -40.06 2.49 22.30
CA VAL A 5 -38.90 3.15 21.70
C VAL A 5 -37.94 2.05 21.32
N THR A 6 -38.03 1.57 20.08
CA THR A 6 -36.92 0.86 19.44
C THR A 6 -35.82 1.88 19.21
N SER A 7 -34.78 1.86 20.06
CA SER A 7 -33.51 2.51 19.79
C SER A 7 -32.88 1.86 18.56
N GLU A 8 -33.23 2.39 17.39
CA GLU A 8 -32.48 2.17 16.16
C GLU A 8 -31.15 2.90 16.34
N ALA A 9 -30.05 2.15 16.46
CA ALA A 9 -28.72 2.73 16.54
C ALA A 9 -28.49 3.58 15.28
N THR A 10 -28.54 4.90 15.45
CA THR A 10 -28.40 5.88 14.37
C THR A 10 -27.09 5.62 13.64
N MET A 11 -27.13 5.09 12.41
CA MET A 11 -25.92 4.91 11.61
C MET A 11 -25.31 6.27 11.31
N SER A 12 -24.20 6.59 11.97
CA SER A 12 -23.41 7.79 11.70
C SER A 12 -22.79 7.69 10.30
N ARG A 13 -23.35 8.43 9.35
CA ARG A 13 -22.86 8.50 7.97
C ARG A 13 -21.78 9.57 7.86
N LEU A 14 -20.56 9.18 7.52
CA LEU A 14 -19.43 10.08 7.23
C LEU A 14 -19.25 10.20 5.72
N THR A 15 -19.34 11.42 5.19
CA THR A 15 -19.05 11.72 3.77
C THR A 15 -17.67 12.35 3.68
N ILE A 16 -16.81 11.82 2.81
CA ILE A 16 -15.45 12.30 2.60
C ILE A 16 -15.26 12.51 1.11
N GLU A 17 -14.92 13.73 0.71
CA GLU A 17 -14.55 14.02 -0.66
C GLU A 17 -13.09 13.65 -0.88
N VAL A 18 -12.83 12.80 -1.88
CA VAL A 18 -11.48 12.37 -2.27
C VAL A 18 -11.33 12.51 -3.77
N THR A 19 -10.14 12.85 -4.22
CA THR A 19 -9.84 12.83 -5.66
C THR A 19 -9.79 11.39 -6.17
N GLU A 20 -9.96 11.19 -7.48
CA GLU A 20 -9.94 9.85 -8.09
C GLU A 20 -8.61 9.12 -7.83
N GLN A 21 -7.49 9.85 -7.89
CA GLN A 21 -6.16 9.31 -7.59
C GLN A 21 -6.01 8.93 -6.10
N GLN A 22 -6.60 9.72 -5.19
CA GLN A 22 -6.64 9.38 -3.77
C GLN A 22 -7.49 8.14 -3.52
N HIS A 23 -8.66 8.03 -4.17
CA HIS A 23 -9.50 6.84 -4.07
C HIS A 23 -8.77 5.58 -4.58
N GLN A 24 -8.07 5.67 -5.71
CA GLN A 24 -7.24 4.56 -6.22
C GLN A 24 -6.13 4.17 -5.24
N SER A 25 -5.46 5.15 -4.64
CA SER A 25 -4.41 4.93 -3.64
C SER A 25 -4.98 4.26 -2.37
N ILE A 26 -6.11 4.75 -1.87
CA ILE A 26 -6.83 4.18 -0.72
C ILE A 26 -7.25 2.73 -1.02
N LYS A 27 -7.79 2.49 -2.22
CA LYS A 27 -8.21 1.15 -2.65
C LYS A 27 -7.04 0.18 -2.74
N ALA A 28 -5.91 0.61 -3.30
CA ALA A 28 -4.70 -0.21 -3.38
C ALA A 28 -4.17 -0.55 -1.98
N MET A 29 -4.12 0.44 -1.09
CA MET A 29 -3.65 0.23 0.29
C MET A 29 -4.59 -0.67 1.11
N ALA A 30 -5.90 -0.50 0.96
CA ALA A 30 -6.90 -1.36 1.60
C ALA A 30 -6.76 -2.82 1.11
N ALA A 31 -6.59 -3.03 -0.19
CA ALA A 31 -6.37 -4.35 -0.78
C ALA A 31 -5.05 -5.00 -0.29
N LEU A 32 -3.96 -4.22 -0.17
CA LEU A 32 -2.68 -4.70 0.36
C LEU A 32 -2.78 -5.14 1.82
N GLN A 33 -3.67 -4.54 2.61
CA GLN A 33 -3.91 -4.91 4.01
C GLN A 33 -5.01 -5.98 4.16
N GLY A 34 -5.65 -6.39 3.07
CA GLY A 34 -6.79 -7.32 3.10
C GLY A 34 -8.06 -6.72 3.72
N LEU A 35 -8.15 -5.39 3.84
CA LEU A 35 -9.25 -4.66 4.44
C LEU A 35 -10.18 -4.10 3.37
N SER A 36 -11.46 -3.92 3.69
CA SER A 36 -12.35 -3.13 2.85
C SER A 36 -11.99 -1.64 2.92
N ILE A 37 -12.33 -0.88 1.88
CA ILE A 37 -12.09 0.59 1.84
C ILE A 37 -12.70 1.28 3.06
N LYS A 38 -13.86 0.82 3.54
CA LYS A 38 -14.54 1.36 4.72
C LYS A 38 -13.69 1.16 5.97
N GLU A 39 -13.25 -0.06 6.22
CA GLU A 39 -12.43 -0.42 7.39
C GLU A 39 -11.08 0.28 7.37
N TYR A 40 -10.45 0.36 6.19
CA TYR A 40 -9.16 1.04 6.03
C TYR A 40 -9.27 2.55 6.32
N VAL A 41 -10.31 3.21 5.82
CA VAL A 41 -10.54 4.64 6.05
C VAL A 41 -10.94 4.92 7.50
N LEU A 42 -11.79 4.09 8.10
CA LEU A 42 -12.16 4.18 9.52
C LEU A 42 -10.95 4.01 10.43
N ALA A 43 -10.14 2.96 10.22
CA ALA A 43 -8.91 2.76 10.98
C ALA A 43 -7.97 3.96 10.79
N ARG A 44 -7.80 4.48 9.56
CA ARG A 44 -6.96 5.65 9.29
C ARG A 44 -7.41 6.91 10.03
N LEU A 45 -8.71 7.18 10.10
CA LEU A 45 -9.30 8.36 10.76
C LEU A 45 -9.29 8.25 12.29
N LEU A 46 -9.25 7.03 12.83
CA LEU A 46 -9.27 6.77 14.27
C LEU A 46 -7.86 6.53 14.86
N ASP A 47 -6.90 6.00 14.09
CA ASP A 47 -5.50 5.71 14.48
C ASP A 47 -4.51 6.85 14.13
N GLU A 48 -4.92 8.12 14.12
CA GLU A 48 -4.08 9.19 13.57
C GLU A 48 -2.78 9.63 14.33
N PRO A 49 -2.28 9.03 15.43
CA PRO A 49 -0.94 9.35 15.90
C PRO A 49 0.19 8.44 15.37
N ASP A 50 -0.10 7.22 14.89
CA ASP A 50 0.95 6.20 14.62
C ASP A 50 1.38 6.10 13.14
N ASN A 51 0.60 6.68 12.23
CA ASN A 51 0.84 6.52 10.80
C ASN A 51 2.06 7.30 10.32
N THR A 52 2.33 8.45 10.93
CA THR A 52 3.45 9.33 10.60
C THR A 52 4.79 8.64 10.80
N ALA A 53 4.92 7.87 11.89
CA ALA A 53 6.12 7.10 12.20
C ALA A 53 6.35 5.96 11.21
N LYS A 54 5.30 5.18 10.89
CA LYS A 54 5.39 4.10 9.88
C LYS A 54 5.69 4.64 8.47
N LEU A 55 5.12 5.80 8.11
CA LEU A 55 5.39 6.46 6.83
C LEU A 55 6.83 7.00 6.76
N GLN A 56 7.35 7.54 7.87
CA GLN A 56 8.75 7.98 7.97
C GLN A 56 9.69 6.79 7.84
N GLN A 57 9.44 5.68 8.55
CA GLN A 57 10.26 4.48 8.46
C GLN A 57 10.26 3.87 7.05
N LEU A 58 9.12 3.91 6.35
CA LEU A 58 9.04 3.48 4.95
C LEU A 58 9.82 4.42 4.03
N ARG A 59 9.70 5.74 4.21
CA ARG A 59 10.47 6.73 3.44
C ARG A 59 11.96 6.55 3.62
N GLU A 60 12.42 6.29 4.84
CA GLU A 60 13.82 6.04 5.15
C GLU A 60 14.33 4.77 4.47
N LYS A 61 13.56 3.68 4.49
CA LYS A 61 13.89 2.45 3.76
C LYS A 61 13.97 2.67 2.24
N ILE A 62 13.05 3.45 1.67
CA ILE A 62 13.06 3.77 0.24
C ILE A 62 14.27 4.65 -0.11
N ALA A 63 14.61 5.63 0.73
CA ALA A 63 15.79 6.49 0.54
C ALA A 63 17.10 5.70 0.64
N LEU A 64 17.18 4.75 1.57
CA LEU A 64 18.33 3.84 1.69
C LEU A 64 18.45 2.93 0.45
N ALA A 65 17.33 2.39 -0.02
CA ALA A 65 17.31 1.56 -1.23
C ALA A 65 17.70 2.36 -2.47
N SER A 66 17.20 3.58 -2.64
CA SER A 66 17.55 4.44 -3.78
C SER A 66 19.02 4.87 -3.75
N ALA A 67 19.59 5.17 -2.58
CA ALA A 67 21.02 5.44 -2.42
C ALA A 67 21.86 4.21 -2.80
N SER A 68 21.41 3.01 -2.44
CA SER A 68 22.08 1.75 -2.79
C SER A 68 22.05 1.48 -4.30
N ILE A 69 20.93 1.79 -4.95
CA ILE A 69 20.78 1.73 -6.42
C ILE A 69 21.69 2.76 -7.09
N ALA A 70 21.74 4.00 -6.59
CA ALA A 70 22.60 5.05 -7.11
C ALA A 70 24.10 4.72 -6.96
N ALA A 71 24.48 4.01 -5.90
CA ALA A 71 25.82 3.47 -5.70
C ALA A 71 26.15 2.26 -6.58
N GLY A 72 25.25 1.85 -7.48
CA GLY A 72 25.43 0.72 -8.40
C GLY A 72 25.32 -0.66 -7.73
N LYS A 73 24.82 -0.73 -6.49
CA LYS A 73 24.68 -1.98 -5.72
C LYS A 73 23.24 -2.54 -5.74
N GLY A 74 22.33 -1.88 -6.44
CA GLY A 74 20.92 -2.26 -6.55
C GLY A 74 20.38 -2.10 -7.96
N LEU A 75 19.27 -2.76 -8.25
CA LEU A 75 18.61 -2.74 -9.56
C LEU A 75 17.31 -1.96 -9.45
N ALA A 76 17.18 -0.89 -10.22
CA ALA A 76 15.92 -0.20 -10.42
C ALA A 76 15.27 -0.69 -11.70
N TYR A 77 14.00 -1.07 -11.60
CA TYR A 77 13.20 -1.46 -12.74
C TYR A 77 12.07 -0.44 -12.92
N SER A 78 11.91 0.03 -14.14
CA SER A 78 10.91 1.03 -14.48
C SER A 78 9.48 0.47 -14.47
N ASN A 79 9.34 -0.84 -14.69
CA ASN A 79 8.07 -1.57 -14.61
C ASN A 79 8.32 -3.08 -14.35
N GLY A 80 7.25 -3.83 -14.10
CA GLY A 80 7.32 -5.27 -13.81
C GLY A 80 7.74 -6.13 -15.00
N GLU A 81 7.50 -5.67 -16.23
CA GLU A 81 7.87 -6.40 -17.45
C GLU A 81 9.39 -6.42 -17.65
N THR A 82 10.06 -5.28 -17.40
CA THR A 82 11.53 -5.21 -17.43
C THR A 82 12.18 -6.05 -16.34
N LEU A 83 11.58 -6.12 -15.15
CA LEU A 83 12.03 -7.01 -14.08
C LEU A 83 11.93 -8.48 -14.49
N ALA A 84 10.80 -8.89 -15.05
CA ALA A 84 10.58 -10.26 -15.48
C ALA A 84 11.59 -10.67 -16.56
N GLN A 85 11.83 -9.81 -17.55
CA GLN A 85 12.82 -10.06 -18.61
C GLN A 85 14.25 -10.21 -18.06
N ASP A 86 14.69 -9.33 -17.15
CA ASP A 86 16.02 -9.42 -16.54
C ASP A 86 16.18 -10.66 -15.65
N VAL A 87 15.15 -11.03 -14.87
CA VAL A 87 15.17 -12.23 -14.03
C VAL A 87 15.22 -13.50 -14.89
N ILE A 88 14.45 -13.55 -15.97
CA ILE A 88 14.48 -14.67 -16.93
C ILE A 88 15.86 -14.76 -17.59
N ALA A 89 16.40 -13.66 -18.12
CA ALA A 89 17.71 -13.62 -18.77
C ALA A 89 18.85 -14.06 -17.84
N ARG A 90 18.81 -13.67 -16.56
CA ARG A 90 19.78 -14.12 -15.55
C ARG A 90 19.58 -15.58 -15.14
N GLY A 91 18.34 -16.06 -15.11
CA GLY A 91 18.03 -17.47 -14.89
C GLY A 91 18.66 -18.35 -15.97
N GLU A 92 18.56 -17.94 -17.23
CA GLU A 92 19.13 -18.67 -18.37
C GLU A 92 20.67 -18.66 -18.38
N GLN A 93 21.31 -17.55 -18.01
CA GLN A 93 22.78 -17.49 -17.89
C GLN A 93 23.35 -18.42 -16.80
N ARG A 94 22.59 -18.72 -15.75
CA ARG A 94 23.04 -19.66 -14.70
C ARG A 94 22.98 -21.12 -15.17
N LEU A 95 21.99 -21.46 -16.00
CA LEU A 95 21.84 -22.81 -16.54
C LEU A 95 22.93 -23.12 -17.57
N ASN A 96 23.35 -22.13 -18.37
CA ASN A 96 24.36 -22.32 -19.41
C ASN A 96 25.82 -22.29 -18.91
N ARG A 97 26.03 -22.05 -17.60
CA ARG A 97 27.36 -22.06 -16.97
C ARG A 97 27.66 -23.35 -16.19
N ASP A 98 26.64 -24.21 -16.06
CA ASP A 98 26.66 -25.49 -15.33
C ASP A 98 26.58 -26.71 -16.29
N SER A 99 26.74 -26.50 -17.61
CA SER A 99 26.90 -27.53 -18.65
C SER A 99 28.27 -27.42 -19.31
#